data_AF-A0A1L3NHK8-F1
#
_entry.id   AF-A0A1L3NHK8-F1
#
_cell.length_a   1.000
_cell.length_b   1.000
_cell.length_c   1.000
_cell.angle_alpha   90.00
_cell.angle_beta   90.00
_cell.angle_gamma   90.00
#
_symmetry.space_group_name_H-M   'P 1'
#
loop_
_entity.id
_entity.type
_entity.pdbx_description
1 polymer ?
#
loop_
_entity_poly.entity_id
_entity_poly.type
_entity_poly.pdbx_seq_one_letter_code
_entity_poly.pdbx_strand_id
1 'polypeptide(L)'
;MDSFKNKNYESAMYLFSKIPKEDTQNYKEAIKKIEESKPLLTKHMIEKANKEASNNEFGNALSFIDQGLKNDPNNKELISLKNKCEKQNDVMQAAQDKANAEAEAEKAKAEAEKYKPKRITQSDNYNVWSVYLKEGVNTFKISVPNEDAENVIAKLEGSLLINEIGQGTYANSIKIPNDGWYRLEITAINGYSWKFE
;
A
#
# COMPACT_ATOMS: atom_id res chain seq x y z
N MET A 1 4.22 25.19 41.48
CA MET A 1 3.11 26.13 41.20
C MET A 1 3.00 26.44 39.69
N ASP A 2 4.08 26.33 38.90
CA ASP A 2 4.06 26.65 37.45
C ASP A 2 3.38 25.61 36.55
N SER A 3 3.36 24.32 36.92
CA SER A 3 2.74 23.26 36.10
C SER A 3 1.22 23.44 35.91
N PHE A 4 0.54 24.03 36.89
CA PHE A 4 -0.90 24.32 36.82
C PHE A 4 -1.21 25.49 35.87
N LYS A 5 -0.31 26.49 35.82
CA LYS A 5 -0.42 27.63 34.89
C LYS A 5 -0.18 27.22 33.45
N ASN A 6 0.62 26.18 33.21
CA ASN A 6 0.97 25.70 31.87
C ASN A 6 0.04 24.59 31.32
N LYS A 7 -1.16 24.40 31.89
CA LYS A 7 -2.10 23.30 31.57
C LYS A 7 -1.45 21.89 31.63
N ASN A 8 -0.37 21.72 32.39
CA ASN A 8 0.31 20.45 32.57
C ASN A 8 -0.21 19.75 33.84
N TYR A 9 -1.51 19.44 33.80
CA TYR A 9 -2.24 18.89 34.94
C TYR A 9 -1.73 17.51 35.35
N GLU A 10 -1.26 16.71 34.39
CA GLU A 10 -0.67 15.39 34.66
C GLU A 10 0.64 15.50 35.48
N SER A 11 1.53 16.42 35.10
CA SER A 11 2.75 16.67 35.88
C SER A 11 2.44 17.29 37.24
N ALA A 12 1.40 18.15 37.33
CA ALA A 12 0.96 18.70 38.61
C ALA A 12 0.44 17.59 39.54
N MET A 13 -0.40 16.68 39.04
CA MET A 13 -0.93 15.54 39.79
C MET A 13 0.20 14.60 40.24
N TYR A 14 1.18 14.32 39.37
CA TYR A 14 2.36 13.53 39.73
C TYR A 14 3.11 14.14 40.92
N LEU A 15 3.41 15.45 40.87
CA LEU A 15 4.11 16.13 41.97
C LEU A 15 3.33 16.07 43.28
N PHE A 16 2.00 16.30 43.25
CA PHE A 16 1.17 16.18 44.45
C PHE A 16 1.12 14.76 45.00
N SER A 17 1.17 13.73 44.14
CA SER A 17 1.20 12.33 44.56
C SER A 17 2.50 11.91 45.27
N LYS A 18 3.55 12.74 45.20
CA LYS A 18 4.83 12.49 45.88
C LYS A 18 4.86 13.00 47.31
N ILE A 19 3.83 13.74 47.76
CA ILE A 19 3.78 14.23 49.14
C ILE A 19 3.56 13.04 50.09
N PRO A 20 4.44 12.83 51.09
CA PRO A 20 4.35 11.71 52.03
C PRO A 20 3.13 11.83 52.96
N LYS A 21 2.58 10.70 53.40
CA LYS A 21 1.38 10.64 54.25
C LYS A 21 1.62 11.19 55.66
N GLU A 22 2.87 11.14 56.10
CA GLU A 22 3.34 11.60 57.40
C GLU A 22 3.20 13.12 57.53
N ASP A 23 3.29 13.85 56.41
CA ASP A 23 3.01 15.28 56.32
C ASP A 23 1.51 15.53 56.18
N THR A 24 0.78 15.24 57.25
CA THR A 24 -0.69 15.15 57.27
C THR A 24 -1.42 16.40 56.74
N GLN A 25 -0.88 17.61 56.94
CA GLN A 25 -1.47 18.84 56.41
C GLN A 25 -1.24 18.96 54.89
N ASN A 26 0.01 18.84 54.45
CA ASN A 26 0.34 18.99 53.03
C ASN A 26 -0.22 17.83 52.21
N TYR A 27 -0.31 16.62 52.77
CA TYR A 27 -0.92 15.47 52.13
C TYR A 27 -2.41 15.67 51.85
N LYS A 28 -3.18 16.20 52.83
CA LYS A 28 -4.60 16.51 52.63
C LYS A 28 -4.80 17.56 51.53
N GLU A 29 -3.97 18.59 51.52
CA GLU A 29 -3.99 19.61 50.46
C GLU A 29 -3.61 19.04 49.09
N ALA A 30 -2.61 18.14 49.03
CA ALA A 30 -2.21 17.45 47.80
C ALA A 30 -3.37 16.65 47.20
N ILE A 31 -4.06 15.85 48.02
CA ILE A 31 -5.22 15.05 47.57
C ILE A 31 -6.32 15.97 47.03
N LYS A 32 -6.63 17.07 47.73
CA LYS A 32 -7.61 18.05 47.24
C LYS A 32 -7.20 18.62 45.88
N LYS A 33 -5.93 18.98 45.71
CA LYS A 33 -5.39 19.52 44.45
C LYS A 33 -5.41 18.50 43.31
N ILE A 34 -5.18 17.22 43.61
CA ILE A 34 -5.30 16.13 42.64
C ILE A 34 -6.76 16.01 42.16
N GLU A 35 -7.72 16.00 43.08
CA GLU A 35 -9.16 15.93 42.72
C GLU A 35 -9.60 17.15 41.91
N GLU A 36 -9.13 18.35 42.25
CA GLU A 36 -9.38 19.58 41.46
C GLU A 36 -8.75 19.52 40.05
N SER A 37 -7.66 18.78 39.88
CA SER A 37 -6.91 18.70 38.61
C SER A 37 -7.54 17.74 37.60
N LYS A 38 -8.16 16.65 38.07
CA LYS A 38 -8.77 15.63 37.20
C LYS A 38 -9.74 16.23 36.16
N PRO A 39 -10.78 17.02 36.53
CA PRO A 39 -11.71 17.56 35.54
C PRO A 39 -11.04 18.55 34.57
N LEU A 40 -10.00 19.27 35.02
CA LEU A 40 -9.24 20.19 34.17
C LEU A 40 -8.39 19.44 33.14
N LEU A 41 -7.78 18.33 33.55
CA LEU A 41 -7.06 17.42 32.66
C LEU A 41 -8.01 16.83 31.61
N THR A 42 -9.16 16.31 32.04
CA THR A 42 -10.18 15.77 31.14
C THR A 42 -10.63 16.81 30.11
N LYS A 43 -10.94 18.04 30.54
CA LYS A 43 -11.31 19.13 29.64
C LYS A 43 -10.20 19.46 28.63
N HIS A 44 -8.95 19.51 29.09
CA HIS A 44 -7.79 19.77 28.23
C HIS A 44 -7.57 18.67 27.19
N MET A 45 -7.80 17.40 27.56
CA MET A 45 -7.72 16.28 26.63
C MET A 45 -8.82 16.34 25.56
N ILE A 46 -10.04 16.72 25.94
CA ILE A 46 -11.14 16.95 25.00
C ILE A 46 -10.81 18.10 24.02
N GLU A 47 -10.26 19.22 24.52
CA GLU A 47 -9.83 20.35 23.69
C GLU A 47 -8.80 19.92 22.63
N LYS A 48 -7.79 19.14 23.04
CA LYS A 48 -6.75 18.62 22.13
C LYS A 48 -7.32 17.62 21.13
N ALA A 49 -8.12 16.66 21.59
CA ALA A 49 -8.72 15.65 20.72
C ALA A 49 -9.61 16.28 19.64
N ASN A 50 -10.44 17.27 20.00
CA ASN A 50 -11.26 17.99 19.04
C ASN A 50 -10.42 18.76 18.01
N LYS A 51 -9.30 19.35 18.43
CA LYS A 51 -8.38 20.04 17.51
C LYS A 51 -7.79 19.07 16.49
N GLU A 52 -7.26 17.93 16.93
CA GLU A 52 -6.72 16.90 16.03
C GLU A 52 -7.82 16.35 15.09
N ALA A 53 -9.00 16.03 15.63
CA ALA A 53 -10.13 15.56 14.84
C ALA A 53 -10.58 16.57 13.78
N SER A 54 -10.50 17.89 14.07
CA SER A 54 -10.80 18.94 13.08
C SER A 54 -9.80 19.02 11.94
N ASN A 55 -8.59 18.49 12.14
CA ASN A 55 -7.55 18.36 11.11
C ASN A 55 -7.58 16.99 10.41
N ASN A 56 -8.60 16.15 10.66
CA ASN A 56 -8.67 14.74 10.23
C ASN A 56 -7.54 13.85 10.77
N GLU A 57 -6.83 14.30 11.80
CA GLU A 57 -5.77 13.54 12.48
C GLU A 57 -6.39 12.62 13.54
N PHE A 58 -7.24 11.68 13.11
CA PHE A 58 -8.05 10.87 14.01
C PHE A 58 -7.22 9.96 14.92
N GLY A 59 -6.07 9.45 14.45
CA GLY A 59 -5.13 8.70 15.29
C GLY A 59 -4.58 9.53 16.47
N ASN A 60 -4.22 10.80 16.22
CA ASN A 60 -3.77 11.70 17.28
C ASN A 60 -4.91 12.06 18.23
N ALA A 61 -6.12 12.28 17.69
CA ALA A 61 -7.31 12.55 18.49
C ALA A 61 -7.59 11.39 19.46
N LEU A 62 -7.55 10.15 18.98
CA LEU A 62 -7.74 8.94 19.79
C LEU A 62 -6.70 8.82 20.92
N SER A 63 -5.44 9.19 20.66
CA SER A 63 -4.39 9.20 21.69
C SER A 63 -4.71 10.15 22.85
N PHE A 64 -5.21 11.35 22.56
CA PHE A 64 -5.64 12.29 23.60
C PHE A 64 -6.90 11.81 24.34
N ILE A 65 -7.83 11.19 23.63
CA ILE A 65 -9.04 10.63 24.22
C ILE A 65 -8.70 9.51 25.22
N ASP A 66 -7.79 8.61 24.85
CA ASP A 66 -7.35 7.52 25.73
C ASP A 66 -6.61 8.04 26.98
N GLN A 67 -5.84 9.13 26.86
CA GLN A 67 -5.25 9.80 28.02
C GLN A 67 -6.30 10.40 28.95
N GLY A 68 -7.37 10.98 28.40
CA GLY A 68 -8.51 11.46 29.17
C GLY A 68 -9.23 10.32 29.90
N LEU A 69 -9.53 9.22 29.20
CA LEU A 69 -10.25 8.07 29.73
C LEU A 69 -9.45 7.29 30.79
N LYS A 70 -8.11 7.34 30.77
CA LYS A 70 -7.29 6.81 31.87
C LYS A 70 -7.57 7.51 33.21
N ASN A 71 -7.92 8.80 33.17
CA ASN A 71 -8.15 9.63 34.36
C ASN A 71 -9.64 9.73 34.74
N ASP A 72 -10.53 9.73 33.75
CA ASP A 72 -11.98 9.71 33.94
C ASP A 72 -12.61 8.65 33.02
N PRO A 73 -12.59 7.36 33.41
CA PRO A 73 -13.02 6.25 32.55
C PRO A 73 -14.50 6.28 32.16
N ASN A 74 -15.33 6.96 32.95
CA ASN A 74 -16.79 7.03 32.75
C ASN A 74 -17.23 8.35 32.10
N ASN A 75 -16.29 9.14 31.57
CA ASN A 75 -16.60 10.41 30.94
C ASN A 75 -17.40 10.21 29.65
N LYS A 76 -18.68 10.60 29.68
CA LYS A 76 -19.59 10.42 28.53
C LYS A 76 -19.12 11.15 27.27
N GLU A 77 -18.49 12.31 27.42
CA GLU A 77 -18.02 13.13 26.29
C GLU A 77 -16.83 12.47 25.59
N LEU A 78 -15.83 12.02 26.36
CA LEU A 78 -14.69 11.28 25.81
C LEU A 78 -15.11 9.96 25.15
N ILE A 79 -16.04 9.21 25.76
CA ILE A 79 -16.56 7.96 25.17
C ILE A 79 -17.28 8.27 23.84
N SER A 80 -18.09 9.32 23.80
CA SER A 80 -18.79 9.74 22.57
C SER A 80 -17.81 10.17 21.48
N LEU A 81 -16.79 10.95 21.84
CA LEU A 81 -15.76 11.41 20.93
C LEU A 81 -14.92 10.24 20.40
N LYS A 82 -14.59 9.26 21.25
CA LYS A 82 -13.88 8.04 20.88
C LYS A 82 -14.61 7.30 19.76
N ASN A 83 -15.89 6.99 20.00
CA ASN A 83 -16.72 6.26 19.03
C ASN A 83 -16.84 7.01 17.69
N LYS A 84 -16.85 8.35 17.71
CA LYS A 84 -16.88 9.16 16.49
C LYS A 84 -15.53 9.10 15.75
N CYS A 85 -14.42 9.30 16.47
CA CYS A 85 -13.09 9.29 15.89
C CYS A 85 -12.69 7.90 15.37
N GLU A 86 -13.04 6.80 16.06
CA GLU A 86 -12.80 5.43 15.59
C GLU A 86 -13.49 5.19 14.24
N LYS A 87 -14.79 5.50 14.14
CA LYS A 87 -15.54 5.35 12.89
C LYS A 87 -14.94 6.18 11.74
N GLN A 88 -14.54 7.43 12.02
CA GLN A 88 -13.95 8.29 11.00
C GLN A 88 -12.56 7.82 10.58
N ASN A 89 -11.77 7.33 11.54
CA ASN A 89 -10.45 6.75 11.29
C ASN A 89 -10.54 5.50 10.40
N ASP A 90 -11.47 4.59 10.70
CA ASP A 90 -11.67 3.37 9.90
C ASP A 90 -12.07 3.71 8.46
N VAL A 91 -12.97 4.68 8.27
CA VAL A 91 -13.38 5.14 6.95
C VAL A 91 -12.22 5.76 6.17
N MET A 92 -11.41 6.60 6.82
CA MET A 92 -10.24 7.20 6.18
C MET A 92 -9.17 6.17 5.84
N GLN A 93 -8.89 5.24 6.74
CA GLN A 93 -7.91 4.18 6.49
C GLN A 93 -8.35 3.30 5.34
N ALA A 94 -9.62 2.87 5.31
CA ALA A 94 -10.16 2.09 4.20
C ALA A 94 -10.10 2.85 2.86
N ALA A 95 -10.38 4.15 2.87
CA ALA A 95 -10.28 4.99 1.67
C ALA A 95 -8.82 5.13 1.19
N GLN A 96 -7.88 5.32 2.11
CA GLN A 96 -6.46 5.43 1.80
C GLN A 96 -5.90 4.10 1.27
N ASP A 97 -6.23 2.98 1.89
CA ASP A 97 -5.81 1.66 1.46
C ASP A 97 -6.34 1.33 0.07
N LYS A 98 -7.60 1.67 -0.20
CA LYS A 98 -8.21 1.54 -1.53
C LYS A 98 -7.48 2.41 -2.57
N ALA A 99 -7.21 3.67 -2.26
CA ALA A 99 -6.50 4.58 -3.17
C ALA A 99 -5.06 4.11 -3.45
N ASN A 100 -4.37 3.60 -2.43
CA ASN A 100 -3.03 3.02 -2.59
C ASN A 100 -3.06 1.78 -3.48
N ALA A 101 -4.01 0.87 -3.26
CA ALA A 101 -4.17 -0.33 -4.08
C ALA A 101 -4.52 0.02 -5.54
N GLU A 102 -5.38 1.01 -5.77
CA GLU A 102 -5.70 1.51 -7.11
C GLU A 102 -4.48 2.12 -7.80
N ALA A 103 -3.69 2.94 -7.08
CA ALA A 103 -2.47 3.54 -7.61
C ALA A 103 -1.38 2.50 -7.92
N GLU A 104 -1.22 1.47 -7.09
CA GLU A 104 -0.32 0.35 -7.35
C GLU A 104 -0.76 -0.47 -8.56
N ALA A 105 -2.05 -0.76 -8.67
CA ALA A 105 -2.62 -1.45 -9.83
C ALA A 105 -2.45 -0.64 -11.12
N GLU A 106 -2.61 0.68 -11.06
CA GLU A 106 -2.39 1.56 -12.22
C GLU A 106 -0.91 1.62 -12.63
N LYS A 107 0.02 1.70 -11.67
CA LYS A 107 1.46 1.60 -11.96
C LYS A 107 1.82 0.27 -12.61
N ALA A 108 1.31 -0.84 -12.08
CA ALA A 108 1.54 -2.17 -12.65
C ALA A 108 0.98 -2.29 -14.07
N LYS A 109 -0.22 -1.74 -14.34
CA LYS A 109 -0.79 -1.67 -15.69
C LYS A 109 0.03 -0.82 -16.64
N ALA A 110 0.46 0.36 -16.20
CA ALA A 110 1.30 1.26 -17.00
C ALA A 110 2.65 0.62 -17.35
N GLU A 111 3.26 -0.07 -16.39
CA GLU A 111 4.51 -0.80 -16.61
C GLU A 111 4.31 -1.99 -17.56
N ALA A 112 3.22 -2.75 -17.42
CA ALA A 112 2.89 -3.83 -18.35
C ALA A 112 2.63 -3.31 -19.77
N GLU A 113 1.92 -2.19 -19.93
CA GLU A 113 1.64 -1.59 -21.24
C GLU A 113 2.91 -1.01 -21.88
N LYS A 114 3.87 -0.52 -21.08
CA LYS A 114 5.17 -0.02 -21.56
C LYS A 114 5.94 -1.07 -22.36
N TYR A 115 5.91 -2.33 -21.92
CA TYR A 115 6.69 -3.43 -22.51
C TYR A 115 5.86 -4.41 -23.33
N LYS A 116 4.58 -4.10 -23.56
CA LYS A 116 3.68 -4.95 -24.31
C LYS A 116 4.15 -5.10 -25.77
N PRO A 117 4.14 -6.33 -26.32
CA PRO A 117 4.48 -6.55 -27.72
C PRO A 117 3.61 -5.72 -28.67
N LYS A 118 4.27 -5.10 -29.65
CA LYS A 118 3.61 -4.30 -30.69
C LYS A 118 3.80 -4.97 -32.05
N ARG A 119 2.71 -5.25 -32.75
CA ARG A 119 2.78 -5.79 -34.11
C ARG A 119 3.20 -4.69 -35.07
N ILE A 120 4.31 -4.89 -35.78
CA ILE A 120 4.87 -3.98 -36.79
C ILE A 120 4.25 -4.28 -38.17
N THR A 121 4.06 -5.56 -38.50
CA THR A 121 3.55 -5.97 -39.81
C THR A 121 2.67 -7.20 -39.68
N GLN A 122 1.62 -7.27 -40.50
CA GLN A 122 0.75 -8.43 -40.66
C GLN A 122 0.51 -8.67 -42.15
N SER A 123 0.75 -9.90 -42.57
CA SER A 123 0.37 -10.46 -43.87
C SER A 123 -0.10 -11.90 -43.66
N ASP A 124 -0.68 -12.52 -44.68
CA ASP A 124 -1.41 -13.80 -44.58
C ASP A 124 -0.66 -14.87 -43.79
N ASN A 125 0.66 -15.00 -44.02
CA ASN A 125 1.48 -15.99 -43.33
C ASN A 125 2.70 -15.42 -42.60
N TYR A 126 2.85 -14.09 -42.54
CA TYR A 126 4.04 -13.46 -41.98
C TYR A 126 3.69 -12.27 -41.12
N ASN A 127 4.19 -12.31 -39.89
CA ASN A 127 3.96 -11.30 -38.87
C ASN A 127 5.28 -10.86 -38.26
N VAL A 128 5.39 -9.56 -38.00
CA VAL A 128 6.55 -8.98 -37.34
C VAL A 128 6.09 -8.28 -36.07
N TRP A 129 6.76 -8.56 -34.97
CA TRP A 129 6.49 -8.01 -33.66
C TRP A 129 7.73 -7.29 -33.12
N SER A 130 7.52 -6.18 -32.42
CA SER A 130 8.49 -5.57 -31.52
C SER A 130 8.22 -6.12 -30.12
N VAL A 131 9.19 -6.81 -29.54
CA VAL A 131 9.08 -7.46 -28.23
C VAL A 131 10.17 -6.95 -27.30
N TYR A 132 9.82 -6.55 -26.08
CA TYR A 132 10.83 -6.19 -25.08
C TYR A 132 11.29 -7.46 -24.35
N LEU A 133 12.59 -7.71 -24.32
CA LEU A 133 13.18 -8.86 -23.64
C LEU A 133 14.24 -8.37 -22.64
N LYS A 134 14.30 -9.03 -21.49
CA LYS A 134 15.34 -8.79 -20.49
C LYS A 134 16.59 -9.61 -20.80
N GLU A 135 17.75 -9.07 -20.43
CA GLU A 135 19.02 -9.78 -20.44
C GLU A 135 18.89 -11.12 -19.69
N GLY A 136 19.49 -12.16 -20.27
CA GLY A 136 19.49 -13.50 -19.69
C GLY A 136 18.85 -14.54 -20.58
N VAL A 137 18.59 -15.71 -20.01
CA VAL A 137 17.98 -16.83 -20.74
C VAL A 137 16.47 -16.67 -20.72
N ASN A 138 15.86 -16.54 -21.90
CA ASN A 138 14.42 -16.48 -22.08
C ASN A 138 13.98 -17.70 -22.89
N THR A 139 12.81 -18.26 -22.57
CA THR A 139 12.22 -19.36 -23.32
C THR A 139 11.11 -18.84 -24.21
N PHE A 140 11.34 -18.87 -25.53
CA PHE A 140 10.30 -18.60 -26.51
C PHE A 140 9.40 -19.83 -26.64
N LYS A 141 8.09 -19.66 -26.44
CA LYS A 141 7.07 -20.70 -26.67
C LYS A 141 6.12 -20.27 -27.76
N ILE A 142 5.78 -21.20 -28.66
CA ILE A 142 4.76 -21.02 -29.70
C ILE A 142 3.82 -22.21 -29.72
N SER A 143 2.52 -21.94 -29.84
CA SER A 143 1.45 -22.94 -29.88
C SER A 143 0.67 -22.82 -31.19
N VAL A 144 0.50 -23.96 -31.87
CA VAL A 144 -0.20 -24.09 -33.16
C VAL A 144 -1.38 -25.05 -32.99
N PRO A 145 -2.63 -24.64 -33.34
CA PRO A 145 -3.83 -25.42 -33.05
C PRO A 145 -4.26 -26.41 -34.15
N ASN A 146 -3.79 -26.29 -35.40
CA ASN A 146 -4.27 -27.09 -36.55
C ASN A 146 -3.26 -28.16 -37.01
N GLU A 147 -3.77 -29.29 -37.53
CA GLU A 147 -3.01 -30.49 -37.92
C GLU A 147 -2.44 -30.48 -39.35
N ASP A 148 -2.84 -29.53 -40.19
CA ASP A 148 -2.32 -29.45 -41.56
C ASP A 148 -0.83 -29.12 -41.52
N ALA A 149 0.00 -30.08 -41.95
CA ALA A 149 1.45 -30.08 -41.77
C ALA A 149 2.12 -28.89 -42.47
N GLU A 150 2.35 -27.80 -41.74
CA GLU A 150 3.01 -26.62 -42.26
C GLU A 150 4.03 -26.04 -41.26
N ASN A 151 5.11 -25.50 -41.82
CA ASN A 151 6.27 -25.03 -41.07
C ASN A 151 5.93 -23.75 -40.30
N VAL A 152 6.21 -23.74 -38.99
CA VAL A 152 6.31 -22.50 -38.21
C VAL A 152 7.77 -22.11 -38.11
N ILE A 153 8.08 -20.93 -38.65
CA ILE A 153 9.43 -20.37 -38.61
C ILE A 153 9.37 -19.12 -37.74
N ALA A 154 10.07 -19.17 -36.60
CA ALA A 154 10.23 -18.00 -35.74
C ALA A 154 11.69 -17.54 -35.73
N LYS A 155 11.92 -16.25 -35.92
CA LYS A 155 13.26 -15.63 -35.89
C LYS A 155 13.29 -14.42 -34.98
N LEU A 156 14.35 -14.28 -34.18
CA LEU A 156 14.62 -13.09 -33.37
C LEU A 156 15.86 -12.39 -33.92
N GLU A 157 15.72 -11.14 -34.36
CA GLU A 157 16.81 -10.38 -35.01
C GLU A 157 17.49 -11.19 -36.13
N GLY A 158 16.68 -11.90 -36.93
CA GLY A 158 17.17 -12.77 -38.01
C GLY A 158 17.75 -14.11 -37.55
N SER A 159 17.97 -14.32 -36.25
CA SER A 159 18.42 -15.60 -35.69
C SER A 159 17.25 -16.56 -35.58
N LEU A 160 17.38 -17.75 -36.15
CA LEU A 160 16.34 -18.78 -36.10
C LEU A 160 16.14 -19.26 -34.65
N LEU A 161 14.92 -19.11 -34.14
CA LEU A 161 14.50 -19.64 -32.84
C LEU A 161 13.89 -21.02 -32.99
N ILE A 162 12.91 -21.17 -33.88
CA ILE A 162 12.12 -22.40 -34.02
C ILE A 162 11.87 -22.64 -35.51
N ASN A 163 11.98 -23.90 -35.91
CA ASN A 163 11.57 -24.40 -37.23
C ASN A 163 10.91 -25.77 -37.04
N GLU A 164 9.59 -25.77 -36.87
CA GLU A 164 8.84 -26.97 -36.47
C GLU A 164 7.63 -27.20 -37.36
N ILE A 165 7.22 -28.46 -37.51
CA ILE A 165 6.14 -28.89 -38.40
C ILE A 165 4.98 -29.46 -37.56
N GLY A 166 3.77 -28.96 -37.78
CA GLY A 166 2.53 -29.54 -37.27
C GLY A 166 2.00 -28.94 -35.96
N GLN A 167 0.98 -29.59 -35.41
CA GLN A 167 0.28 -29.13 -34.21
C GLN A 167 1.11 -29.38 -32.94
N GLY A 168 1.11 -28.43 -32.02
CA GLY A 168 1.76 -28.61 -30.73
C GLY A 168 2.16 -27.31 -30.05
N THR A 169 2.88 -27.47 -28.93
CA THR A 169 3.58 -26.38 -28.27
C THR A 169 5.08 -26.63 -28.37
N TYR A 170 5.77 -25.70 -29.01
CA TYR A 170 7.21 -25.75 -29.24
C TYR A 170 7.89 -24.69 -28.38
N ALA A 171 9.09 -24.99 -27.91
CA ALA A 171 9.85 -24.10 -27.05
C ALA A 171 11.34 -24.12 -27.40
N ASN A 172 11.98 -22.95 -27.41
CA ASN A 172 13.43 -22.84 -27.49
C ASN A 172 13.95 -21.77 -26.52
N SER A 173 15.08 -22.05 -25.87
CA SER A 173 15.74 -21.12 -24.97
C SER A 173 16.78 -20.31 -25.73
N ILE A 174 16.76 -19.00 -25.57
CA ILE A 174 17.71 -18.08 -26.17
C ILE A 174 18.35 -17.18 -25.10
N LYS A 175 19.65 -16.92 -25.25
CA LYS A 175 20.36 -15.94 -24.41
C LYS A 175 20.22 -14.54 -25.03
N ILE A 176 19.55 -13.66 -24.31
CA ILE A 176 19.39 -12.25 -24.64
C ILE A 176 20.58 -11.46 -24.07
N PRO A 177 21.32 -10.72 -24.90
CA PRO A 177 22.56 -10.08 -24.48
C PRO A 177 22.35 -8.83 -23.63
N ASN A 178 21.26 -8.08 -23.83
CA ASN A 178 20.93 -6.88 -23.07
C ASN A 178 19.42 -6.68 -23.01
N ASP A 179 18.95 -5.95 -22.00
CA ASP A 179 17.59 -5.41 -21.96
C ASP A 179 17.29 -4.55 -23.20
N GLY A 180 16.20 -4.83 -23.91
CA GLY A 180 15.87 -4.06 -25.12
C GLY A 180 14.66 -4.54 -25.90
N TRP A 181 14.33 -3.77 -26.94
CA TRP A 181 13.35 -4.13 -27.95
C TRP A 181 13.99 -4.93 -29.07
N TYR A 182 13.40 -6.08 -29.38
CA TYR A 182 13.85 -7.00 -30.40
C TYR A 182 12.76 -7.22 -31.44
N ARG A 183 13.19 -7.46 -32.68
CA ARG A 183 12.33 -7.81 -33.80
C ARG A 183 12.12 -9.31 -33.85
N LEU A 184 10.88 -9.73 -33.60
CA LEU A 184 10.42 -11.11 -33.72
C LEU A 184 9.64 -11.28 -35.03
N GLU A 185 10.13 -12.14 -35.90
CA GLU A 185 9.46 -12.55 -37.12
C GLU A 185 8.83 -13.93 -36.91
N ILE A 186 7.56 -14.07 -37.29
CA ILE A 186 6.86 -15.36 -37.28
C ILE A 186 6.24 -15.57 -38.65
N THR A 187 6.68 -16.61 -39.33
CA THR A 187 6.03 -17.15 -40.53
C THR A 187 5.20 -18.36 -40.14
N ALA A 188 3.88 -18.26 -40.29
CA ALA A 188 2.90 -19.30 -40.03
C ALA A 188 1.64 -19.03 -40.86
N ILE A 189 1.16 -20.02 -41.60
CA ILE A 189 -0.03 -19.91 -42.48
C ILE A 189 -1.34 -19.98 -41.67
N ASN A 190 -1.32 -20.74 -40.57
CA ASN A 190 -2.45 -20.89 -39.66
C ASN A 190 -2.35 -19.95 -38.44
N GLY A 191 -3.44 -19.84 -37.67
CA GLY A 191 -3.43 -19.11 -36.41
C GLY A 191 -2.40 -19.69 -35.42
N TYR A 192 -1.73 -18.82 -34.66
CA TYR A 192 -0.74 -19.21 -33.66
C TYR A 192 -0.86 -18.30 -32.43
N SER A 193 -0.36 -18.77 -31.28
CA SER A 193 -0.09 -17.93 -30.12
C SER A 193 1.34 -18.14 -29.64
N TRP A 194 1.94 -17.12 -29.05
CA TRP A 194 3.32 -17.19 -28.59
C TRP A 194 3.54 -16.34 -27.34
N LYS A 195 4.60 -16.68 -26.58
CA LYS A 195 5.07 -15.91 -25.43
C LYS A 195 6.55 -16.14 -25.17
N PHE A 196 7.17 -15.22 -24.44
CA PHE A 196 8.45 -15.45 -23.79
C PHE A 196 8.21 -15.68 -22.29
N GLU A 197 8.94 -16.64 -21.72
CA GLU A 197 8.97 -16.96 -20.28
C GLU A 197 10.39 -16.85 -19.72
#